data_AF-E2AWW8-F1
#
_entry.id   AF-E2AWW8-F1
#
_cell.length_a   1.000
_cell.length_b   1.000
_cell.length_c   1.000
_cell.angle_alpha   90.00
_cell.angle_beta   90.00
_cell.angle_gamma   90.00
#
_symmetry.space_group_name_H-M   'P 1'
#
loop_
_entity.id
_entity.type
_entity.pdbx_description
1 polymer ?
#
loop_
_entity_poly.entity_id
_entity_poly.type
_entity_poly.pdbx_seq_one_letter_code
_entity_poly.pdbx_strand_id
1 'polypeptide(L)'
;MDLTHSTYRLMPKITAEHIIKSKVKKKKVKNTNAIQILSMTMGAFIHHHTKLEGCDTAEIILFFDRLFDSVNGHTLKPEKPLRVAVSHNSLHFPFWKRAIKRLRRMRFVGTTDKNHLNDSAILKNWISTVQGFCKLWILLKKTYEFKYLKPRILNQDSLRHFFKQIRSFDIRNANPTCAEFENSFKTLLINNLTLPRTIENNSENKVDGSLLFTLKEFICRPENRDNNSWSKNAHMLDFETETTFLEEPYNYRNICNIIATKILNNLHIKECDKCKNLLTDTSKSELISSNNLLETFKDADITLTQRMSDVCYSHHTALMLETELYMEMDLRWLNCQQHKVPLKECLISYLVLFYIYKWCNRINDIFSGKEYDDSNRT
;
A
#
# COMPACT_ATOMS: atom_id res chain seq x y z
N MET A 1 41.68 23.53 -14.97
CA MET A 1 40.53 24.40 -14.68
C MET A 1 40.19 24.24 -13.22
N ASP A 2 40.39 25.31 -12.47
CA ASP A 2 40.19 25.39 -11.02
C ASP A 2 38.69 25.27 -10.68
N LEU A 3 38.31 24.29 -9.87
CA LEU A 3 36.91 23.92 -9.59
C LEU A 3 36.21 24.81 -8.54
N THR A 4 36.89 25.89 -8.13
CA THR A 4 36.54 26.74 -6.98
C THR A 4 35.76 28.00 -7.33
N HIS A 5 35.77 28.44 -8.60
CA HIS A 5 34.91 29.55 -9.06
C HIS A 5 33.53 29.04 -9.49
N SER A 6 32.55 29.17 -8.59
CA SER A 6 31.17 28.66 -8.73
C SER A 6 30.26 29.48 -9.64
N THR A 7 30.73 30.62 -10.17
CA THR A 7 29.87 31.64 -10.79
C THR A 7 29.37 31.31 -12.20
N TYR A 8 29.92 30.30 -12.89
CA TYR A 8 29.57 29.98 -14.29
C TYR A 8 29.42 28.48 -14.60
N ARG A 9 28.88 27.67 -13.67
CA ARG A 9 28.57 26.26 -13.99
C ARG A 9 27.33 26.15 -14.88
N LEU A 10 27.45 25.47 -16.03
CA LEU A 10 26.33 25.18 -16.94
C LEU A 10 25.31 24.19 -16.34
N MET A 11 25.74 23.30 -15.43
CA MET A 11 24.89 22.33 -14.73
C MET A 11 25.00 22.49 -13.20
N PRO A 12 24.48 23.60 -12.63
CA PRO A 12 24.69 23.92 -11.22
C PRO A 12 23.95 22.98 -10.26
N LYS A 13 22.90 22.29 -10.72
CA LYS A 13 22.12 21.33 -9.92
C LYS A 13 22.82 19.97 -9.77
N ILE A 14 23.72 19.62 -10.69
CA ILE A 14 24.39 18.32 -10.69
C ILE A 14 25.67 18.39 -9.86
N THR A 15 25.79 17.48 -8.90
CA THR A 15 26.91 17.40 -7.95
C THR A 15 27.45 15.98 -7.84
N ALA A 16 28.56 15.79 -7.15
CA ALA A 16 29.13 14.46 -6.90
C ALA A 16 28.15 13.48 -6.22
N GLU A 17 27.18 13.98 -5.44
CA GLU A 17 26.14 13.17 -4.80
C GLU A 17 25.18 12.49 -5.81
N HIS A 18 25.19 12.91 -7.06
CA HIS A 18 24.36 12.36 -8.13
C HIS A 18 24.98 11.11 -8.77
N ILE A 19 26.31 11.05 -8.84
CA ILE A 19 27.03 10.02 -9.61
C ILE A 19 27.80 9.06 -8.69
N ILE A 20 28.46 9.57 -7.66
CA ILE A 20 29.38 8.78 -6.85
C ILE A 20 28.60 7.97 -5.81
N LYS A 21 28.51 6.65 -5.99
CA LYS A 21 27.74 5.71 -5.14
C LYS A 21 27.96 5.92 -3.64
N SER A 22 29.19 6.16 -3.21
CA SER A 22 29.53 6.39 -1.79
C SER A 22 29.03 7.73 -1.23
N LYS A 23 28.74 8.71 -2.10
CA LYS A 23 28.22 10.04 -1.73
C LYS A 23 26.70 10.17 -1.89
N VAL A 24 26.01 9.14 -2.43
CA VAL A 24 24.56 9.15 -2.61
C VAL A 24 23.85 9.02 -1.25
N LYS A 25 23.22 10.09 -0.76
CA LYS A 25 22.43 10.09 0.49
C LYS A 25 21.14 9.26 0.37
N LYS A 26 20.79 8.48 1.41
CA LYS A 26 20.03 7.22 1.27
C LYS A 26 18.54 7.25 0.84
N LYS A 27 17.74 8.34 0.95
CA LYS A 27 16.29 8.27 0.58
C LYS A 27 15.68 9.51 -0.09
N LYS A 28 15.54 10.66 0.58
CA LYS A 28 14.92 11.88 -0.03
C LYS A 28 15.77 12.44 -1.18
N VAL A 29 17.09 12.38 -1.00
CA VAL A 29 18.09 12.83 -1.97
C VAL A 29 18.16 11.91 -3.20
N LYS A 30 17.90 10.59 -3.07
CA LYS A 30 17.94 9.67 -4.22
C LYS A 30 16.94 10.00 -5.32
N ASN A 31 15.69 10.27 -4.96
CA ASN A 31 14.65 10.55 -5.95
C ASN A 31 14.88 11.90 -6.63
N THR A 32 15.27 12.92 -5.85
CA THR A 32 15.64 14.23 -6.39
C THR A 32 16.86 14.12 -7.31
N ASN A 33 17.89 13.36 -6.90
CA ASN A 33 19.09 13.16 -7.70
C ASN A 33 18.78 12.40 -8.98
N ALA A 34 17.94 11.35 -8.93
CA ALA A 34 17.54 10.61 -10.11
C ALA A 34 16.75 11.48 -11.11
N ILE A 35 15.81 12.31 -10.63
CA ILE A 35 15.06 13.25 -11.48
C ILE A 35 16.00 14.30 -12.10
N GLN A 36 16.97 14.80 -11.35
CA GLN A 36 17.93 15.79 -11.86
C GLN A 36 18.87 15.19 -12.92
N ILE A 37 19.31 13.94 -12.74
CA ILE A 37 20.12 13.22 -13.74
C ILE A 37 19.29 12.92 -15.00
N LEU A 38 18.06 12.43 -14.82
CA LEU A 38 17.15 12.10 -15.92
C LEU A 38 16.34 13.31 -16.39
N SER A 39 16.96 14.49 -16.45
CA SER A 39 16.29 15.75 -16.79
C SER A 39 16.55 16.18 -18.23
N MET A 40 15.61 16.96 -18.79
CA MET A 40 15.77 17.62 -20.09
C MET A 40 17.07 18.41 -20.20
N THR A 41 17.43 19.17 -19.16
CA THR A 41 18.66 19.98 -19.15
C THR A 41 19.90 19.11 -19.24
N MET A 42 19.94 17.97 -18.52
CA MET A 42 21.06 17.03 -18.58
C MET A 42 21.16 16.37 -19.96
N GLY A 43 20.04 15.90 -20.51
CA GLY A 43 20.01 15.29 -21.83
C GLY A 43 20.43 16.25 -22.94
N ALA A 44 19.92 17.49 -22.92
CA ALA A 44 20.30 18.53 -23.87
C ALA A 44 21.77 18.93 -23.75
N PHE A 45 22.29 19.04 -22.52
CA PHE A 45 23.69 19.34 -22.27
C PHE A 45 24.62 18.27 -22.86
N ILE A 46 24.34 16.99 -22.60
CA ILE A 46 25.11 15.88 -23.17
C ILE A 46 25.01 15.92 -24.70
N HIS A 47 23.81 16.02 -25.25
CA HIS A 47 23.60 16.05 -26.70
C HIS A 47 24.38 17.17 -27.40
N HIS A 48 24.41 18.38 -26.81
CA HIS A 48 25.10 19.53 -27.39
C HIS A 48 26.62 19.45 -27.25
N HIS A 49 27.14 18.85 -26.18
CA HIS A 49 28.57 18.87 -25.85
C HIS A 49 29.33 17.58 -26.18
N THR A 50 28.65 16.48 -26.50
CA THR A 50 29.30 15.24 -26.96
C THR A 50 29.20 15.12 -28.47
N LYS A 51 30.35 15.13 -29.17
CA LYS A 51 30.38 15.00 -30.64
C LYS A 51 30.01 13.60 -31.14
N LEU A 52 30.23 12.52 -30.37
CA LEU A 52 29.93 11.13 -30.77
C LEU A 52 29.51 10.21 -29.59
N GLU A 53 30.17 10.26 -28.44
CA GLU A 53 30.00 9.25 -27.35
C GLU A 53 28.92 9.55 -26.28
N GLY A 54 27.97 10.44 -26.55
CA GLY A 54 26.90 10.78 -25.57
C GLY A 54 25.50 10.85 -26.14
N CYS A 55 25.33 10.72 -27.46
CA CYS A 55 24.03 10.86 -28.12
C CYS A 55 23.02 9.82 -27.62
N ASP A 56 23.43 8.56 -27.49
CA ASP A 56 22.55 7.49 -27.00
C ASP A 56 22.13 7.72 -25.54
N THR A 57 23.08 8.17 -24.70
CA THR A 57 22.83 8.51 -23.30
C THR A 57 21.85 9.68 -23.19
N ALA A 58 22.05 10.73 -23.97
CA ALA A 58 21.15 11.87 -24.04
C ALA A 58 19.75 11.45 -24.50
N GLU A 59 19.65 10.59 -25.51
CA GLU A 59 18.37 10.08 -26.02
C GLU A 59 17.60 9.30 -24.94
N ILE A 60 18.29 8.42 -24.19
CA ILE A 60 17.69 7.66 -23.09
C ILE A 60 17.25 8.60 -21.96
N ILE A 61 18.08 9.58 -21.58
CA ILE A 61 17.73 10.58 -20.55
C ILE A 61 16.47 11.35 -20.96
N LEU A 62 16.43 11.86 -22.20
CA LEU A 62 15.28 12.62 -22.72
C LEU A 62 14.04 11.74 -22.89
N PHE A 63 14.21 10.44 -23.11
CA PHE A 63 13.10 9.50 -23.11
C PHE A 63 12.49 9.35 -21.71
N PHE A 64 13.30 9.14 -20.68
CA PHE A 64 12.82 9.00 -19.31
C PHE A 64 12.30 10.31 -18.70
N ASP A 65 12.87 11.48 -19.03
CA ASP A 65 12.32 12.80 -18.67
C ASP A 65 10.88 12.93 -19.17
N ARG A 66 10.67 12.68 -20.47
CA ARG A 66 9.34 12.71 -21.10
C ARG A 66 8.39 11.65 -20.54
N LEU A 67 8.89 10.45 -20.27
CA LEU A 67 8.09 9.38 -19.68
C LEU A 67 7.58 9.75 -18.30
N PHE A 68 8.48 10.25 -17.44
CA PHE A 68 8.14 10.70 -16.10
C PHE A 68 7.16 11.88 -16.12
N ASP A 69 7.41 12.89 -16.96
CA ASP A 69 6.52 14.03 -17.11
C ASP A 69 5.10 13.60 -17.54
N SER A 70 5.00 12.63 -18.46
CA SER A 70 3.72 12.12 -18.97
C SER A 70 2.85 11.43 -17.92
N VAL A 71 3.43 10.98 -16.81
CA VAL A 71 2.72 10.34 -15.69
C VAL A 71 2.70 11.21 -14.44
N ASN A 72 3.18 12.46 -14.51
CA ASN A 72 3.28 13.37 -13.38
C ASN A 72 2.79 14.81 -13.70
N GLY A 73 1.98 14.95 -14.75
CA GLY A 73 1.33 16.21 -15.11
C GLY A 73 0.27 16.65 -14.08
N HIS A 74 0.18 17.96 -13.83
CA HIS A 74 -0.75 18.54 -12.84
C HIS A 74 -1.43 19.83 -13.31
N THR A 75 -0.82 20.56 -14.24
CA THR A 75 -1.35 21.80 -14.80
C THR A 75 -2.27 21.53 -15.99
N LEU A 76 -3.18 22.45 -16.30
CA LEU A 76 -3.94 22.43 -17.56
C LEU A 76 -3.18 23.13 -18.69
N LYS A 77 -2.29 24.06 -18.34
CA LYS A 77 -1.38 24.74 -19.27
C LYS A 77 -0.02 24.04 -19.25
N PRO A 78 0.51 23.60 -20.40
CA PRO A 78 1.75 22.84 -20.44
C PRO A 78 2.96 23.74 -20.16
N GLU A 79 3.76 23.41 -19.14
CA GLU A 79 5.14 23.90 -19.01
C GLU A 79 6.07 23.12 -19.97
N LYS A 80 5.74 21.86 -20.20
CA LYS A 80 6.34 20.96 -21.19
C LYS A 80 5.21 20.18 -21.89
N PRO A 81 5.43 19.66 -23.12
CA PRO A 81 4.37 19.02 -23.91
C PRO A 81 3.64 17.86 -23.23
N LEU A 82 4.33 17.11 -22.37
CA LEU A 82 3.79 15.95 -21.64
C LEU A 82 3.64 16.23 -20.13
N ARG A 83 4.13 17.35 -19.61
CA ARG A 83 3.97 17.72 -18.19
C ARG A 83 2.70 18.55 -18.01
N VAL A 84 1.57 17.94 -18.30
CA VAL A 84 0.25 18.58 -18.32
C VAL A 84 -0.83 17.54 -18.07
N ALA A 85 -2.04 17.96 -17.73
CA ALA A 85 -3.18 17.06 -17.63
C ALA A 85 -3.45 16.37 -18.98
N VAL A 86 -3.80 15.09 -18.91
CA VAL A 86 -4.22 14.30 -20.07
C VAL A 86 -5.59 14.80 -20.50
N SER A 87 -5.75 15.07 -21.78
CA SER A 87 -7.00 15.49 -22.41
C SER A 87 -7.18 14.78 -23.75
N HIS A 88 -8.34 14.97 -24.39
CA HIS A 88 -8.69 14.30 -25.66
C HIS A 88 -7.59 14.47 -26.72
N ASN A 89 -7.07 15.68 -26.87
CA ASN A 89 -6.10 16.04 -27.92
C ASN A 89 -4.65 16.06 -27.41
N SER A 90 -4.41 15.55 -26.21
CA SER A 90 -3.07 15.58 -25.63
C SER A 90 -2.12 14.58 -26.30
N LEU A 91 -0.83 14.92 -26.31
CA LEU A 91 0.22 14.10 -26.94
C LEU A 91 0.54 12.81 -26.16
N HIS A 92 -0.09 12.60 -24.99
CA HIS A 92 0.16 11.47 -24.10
C HIS A 92 -0.10 10.13 -24.78
N PHE A 93 -1.26 9.94 -25.42
CA PHE A 93 -1.66 8.62 -25.91
C PHE A 93 -0.76 8.11 -27.06
N PRO A 94 -0.43 8.93 -28.08
CA PRO A 94 0.58 8.55 -29.07
C PRO A 94 1.97 8.29 -28.46
N PHE A 95 2.37 9.10 -27.48
CA PHE A 95 3.64 8.93 -26.79
C PHE A 95 3.69 7.62 -26.00
N TRP A 96 2.68 7.31 -25.19
CA TRP A 96 2.59 6.08 -24.39
C TRP A 96 2.66 4.82 -25.25
N LYS A 97 1.97 4.79 -26.40
CA LYS A 97 2.07 3.68 -27.36
C LYS A 97 3.51 3.45 -27.84
N ARG A 98 4.25 4.54 -28.14
CA ARG A 98 5.66 4.46 -28.53
C ARG A 98 6.56 4.07 -27.36
N ALA A 99 6.30 4.62 -26.17
CA ALA A 99 7.06 4.33 -24.96
C ALA A 99 6.97 2.85 -24.57
N ILE A 100 5.78 2.24 -24.60
CA ILE A 100 5.60 0.80 -24.34
C ILE A 100 6.45 -0.03 -25.31
N LYS A 101 6.42 0.28 -26.62
CA LYS A 101 7.22 -0.43 -27.63
C LYS A 101 8.72 -0.28 -27.36
N ARG A 102 9.18 0.91 -26.96
CA ARG A 102 10.59 1.18 -26.64
C ARG A 102 11.03 0.43 -25.38
N LEU A 103 10.25 0.49 -24.30
CA LEU A 103 10.54 -0.20 -23.04
C LEU A 103 10.65 -1.72 -23.21
N ARG A 104 9.79 -2.33 -24.04
CA ARG A 104 9.87 -3.77 -24.36
C ARG A 104 11.16 -4.20 -25.05
N ARG A 105 11.86 -3.27 -25.71
CA ARG A 105 13.12 -3.51 -26.40
C ARG A 105 14.33 -3.21 -25.51
N MET A 106 14.12 -2.67 -24.31
CA MET A 106 15.18 -2.37 -23.35
C MET A 106 15.45 -3.57 -22.45
N ARG A 107 16.69 -3.70 -22.00
CA ARG A 107 17.13 -4.68 -21.00
C ARG A 107 18.27 -4.10 -20.18
N PHE A 108 18.41 -4.56 -18.95
CA PHE A 108 19.59 -4.24 -18.14
C PHE A 108 20.70 -5.25 -18.43
N VAL A 109 21.93 -4.75 -18.53
CA VAL A 109 23.13 -5.55 -18.83
C VAL A 109 24.20 -5.29 -17.77
N GLY A 110 24.97 -6.33 -17.44
CA GLY A 110 26.12 -6.20 -16.55
C GLY A 110 27.19 -5.28 -17.14
N THR A 111 27.90 -4.54 -16.27
CA THR A 111 28.95 -3.59 -16.69
C THR A 111 30.16 -4.28 -17.33
N THR A 112 30.47 -5.50 -16.89
CA THR A 112 31.67 -6.23 -17.29
C THR A 112 31.37 -7.25 -18.38
N ASP A 113 30.36 -8.09 -18.16
CA ASP A 113 30.12 -9.26 -19.02
C ASP A 113 29.04 -8.99 -20.08
N LYS A 114 28.36 -7.83 -20.03
CA LYS A 114 27.17 -7.48 -20.84
C LYS A 114 26.04 -8.52 -20.78
N ASN A 115 26.15 -9.50 -19.89
CA ASN A 115 25.15 -10.53 -19.65
C ASN A 115 23.85 -9.92 -19.16
N HIS A 116 22.75 -10.60 -19.47
CA HIS A 116 21.42 -10.19 -19.06
C HIS A 116 21.32 -10.19 -17.53
N LEU A 117 20.95 -9.06 -16.95
CA LEU A 117 20.60 -9.01 -15.54
C LEU A 117 19.18 -9.57 -15.39
N ASN A 118 19.04 -10.65 -14.63
CA ASN A 118 17.82 -11.48 -14.64
C ASN A 118 16.59 -10.83 -13.99
N ASP A 119 16.71 -9.60 -13.51
CA ASP A 119 15.61 -8.84 -12.95
C ASP A 119 15.42 -7.52 -13.68
N SER A 120 14.28 -7.39 -14.35
CA SER A 120 13.74 -6.06 -14.64
C SER A 120 12.25 -6.02 -14.39
N ALA A 121 11.86 -6.35 -13.16
CA ALA A 121 10.55 -5.94 -12.65
C ALA A 121 10.32 -4.44 -12.92
N ILE A 122 11.38 -3.61 -12.90
CA ILE A 122 11.31 -2.17 -13.20
C ILE A 122 10.76 -1.88 -14.61
N LEU A 123 11.32 -2.45 -15.68
CA LEU A 123 10.84 -2.18 -17.04
C LEU A 123 9.43 -2.77 -17.25
N LYS A 124 9.16 -3.96 -16.68
CA LYS A 124 7.81 -4.56 -16.68
C LYS A 124 6.79 -3.65 -15.97
N ASN A 125 7.15 -3.09 -14.82
CA ASN A 125 6.30 -2.19 -14.03
C ASN A 125 6.07 -0.86 -14.74
N TRP A 126 7.06 -0.32 -15.45
CA TRP A 126 6.86 0.85 -16.31
C TRP A 126 5.89 0.57 -17.45
N ILE A 127 6.02 -0.59 -18.11
CA ILE A 127 5.08 -1.01 -19.15
C ILE A 127 3.66 -1.14 -18.56
N SER A 128 3.52 -1.83 -17.44
CA SER A 128 2.24 -2.02 -16.74
C SER A 128 1.61 -0.68 -16.35
N THR A 129 2.39 0.22 -15.73
CA THR A 129 1.97 1.58 -15.37
C THR A 129 1.43 2.33 -16.58
N VAL A 130 2.21 2.42 -17.66
CA VAL A 130 1.80 3.16 -18.87
C VAL A 130 0.57 2.54 -19.54
N GLN A 131 0.45 1.20 -19.52
CA GLN A 131 -0.75 0.52 -20.00
C GLN A 131 -1.98 0.80 -19.12
N GLY A 132 -1.79 0.85 -17.80
CA GLY A 132 -2.81 1.24 -16.83
C GLY A 132 -3.34 2.65 -17.10
N PHE A 133 -2.44 3.62 -17.28
CA PHE A 133 -2.79 4.99 -17.68
C PHE A 133 -3.57 5.05 -19.00
N CYS A 134 -3.18 4.26 -20.00
CA CYS A 134 -3.93 4.16 -21.26
C CYS A 134 -5.36 3.67 -21.03
N LYS A 135 -5.53 2.56 -20.29
CA LYS A 135 -6.84 1.96 -20.01
C LYS A 135 -7.71 2.88 -19.17
N LEU A 136 -7.15 3.44 -18.09
CA LEU A 136 -7.84 4.35 -17.19
C LEU A 136 -8.34 5.59 -17.93
N TRP A 137 -7.50 6.21 -18.77
CA TRP A 137 -7.93 7.37 -19.54
C TRP A 137 -9.07 7.04 -20.51
N ILE A 138 -9.03 5.88 -21.18
CA ILE A 138 -10.13 5.43 -22.04
C ILE A 138 -11.41 5.27 -21.23
N LEU A 139 -11.35 4.64 -20.06
CA LEU A 139 -12.49 4.41 -19.19
C LEU A 139 -13.10 5.74 -18.71
N LEU A 140 -12.28 6.63 -18.14
CA LEU A 140 -12.70 7.93 -17.62
C LEU A 140 -13.31 8.81 -18.71
N LYS A 141 -12.69 8.83 -19.91
CA LYS A 141 -13.20 9.60 -21.04
C LYS A 141 -14.51 9.05 -21.59
N LYS A 142 -14.59 7.72 -21.82
CA LYS A 142 -15.74 7.11 -22.52
C LYS A 142 -16.95 6.87 -21.61
N THR A 143 -16.71 6.55 -20.35
CA THR A 143 -17.77 6.10 -19.42
C THR A 143 -18.22 7.23 -18.51
N TYR A 144 -17.29 8.08 -18.07
CA TYR A 144 -17.56 9.14 -17.09
C TYR A 144 -17.42 10.55 -17.68
N GLU A 145 -17.18 10.65 -18.99
CA GLU A 145 -17.09 11.92 -19.73
C GLU A 145 -16.05 12.92 -19.17
N PHE A 146 -14.97 12.41 -18.58
CA PHE A 146 -13.91 13.26 -18.01
C PHE A 146 -13.24 14.09 -19.12
N LYS A 147 -13.21 15.42 -18.92
CA LYS A 147 -12.52 16.36 -19.82
C LYS A 147 -10.99 16.26 -19.71
N TYR A 148 -10.50 16.01 -18.50
CA TYR A 148 -9.08 15.90 -18.21
C TYR A 148 -8.81 14.95 -17.05
N LEU A 149 -7.61 14.37 -17.05
CA LEU A 149 -7.04 13.61 -15.93
C LEU A 149 -5.69 14.25 -15.57
N LYS A 150 -5.43 14.50 -14.28
CA LYS A 150 -4.12 14.96 -13.81
C LYS A 150 -3.30 13.76 -13.34
N PRO A 151 -2.30 13.26 -14.11
CA PRO A 151 -1.58 12.05 -13.72
C PRO A 151 -0.94 12.07 -12.33
N ARG A 152 -0.51 13.25 -11.87
CA ARG A 152 0.12 13.43 -10.56
C ARG A 152 -0.72 12.92 -9.39
N ILE A 153 -2.05 12.95 -9.47
CA ILE A 153 -2.92 12.52 -8.36
C ILE A 153 -2.88 10.99 -8.13
N LEU A 154 -2.38 10.23 -9.10
CA LEU A 154 -2.34 8.77 -9.07
C LEU A 154 -1.06 8.20 -8.46
N ASN A 155 -0.15 9.07 -7.99
CA ASN A 155 1.05 8.64 -7.29
C ASN A 155 0.86 8.71 -5.75
N GLN A 156 1.77 8.08 -5.02
CA GLN A 156 1.71 8.05 -3.55
C GLN A 156 2.38 9.27 -2.88
N ASP A 157 2.73 10.32 -3.63
CA ASP A 157 3.44 11.47 -3.04
C ASP A 157 2.57 12.24 -2.04
N SER A 158 1.26 12.33 -2.28
CA SER A 158 0.30 12.93 -1.33
C SER A 158 0.29 12.17 0.00
N LEU A 159 0.32 10.83 -0.04
CA LEU A 159 0.40 10.00 1.16
C LEU A 159 1.74 10.16 1.87
N ARG A 160 2.85 10.21 1.12
CA ARG A 160 4.18 10.47 1.69
C ARG A 160 4.28 11.86 2.31
N HIS A 161 3.61 12.86 1.74
CA HIS A 161 3.53 14.19 2.30
C HIS A 161 2.74 14.18 3.60
N PHE A 162 1.60 13.49 3.63
CA PHE A 162 0.79 13.31 4.84
C PHE A 162 1.60 12.66 5.98
N PHE A 163 2.34 11.57 5.71
CA PHE A 163 3.20 10.98 6.74
C PHE A 163 4.32 11.90 7.21
N LYS A 164 4.84 12.78 6.36
CA LYS A 164 5.80 13.81 6.80
C LYS A 164 5.14 14.81 7.73
N GLN A 165 3.90 15.24 7.44
CA GLN A 165 3.16 16.15 8.30
C GLN A 165 2.97 15.55 9.70
N ILE A 166 2.60 14.27 9.78
CA ILE A 166 2.49 13.55 11.06
C ILE A 166 3.83 13.55 11.81
N ARG A 167 4.92 13.19 11.13
CA ARG A 167 6.26 13.16 11.75
C ARG A 167 6.80 14.54 12.12
N SER A 168 6.28 15.61 11.51
CA SER A 168 6.65 16.99 11.84
C SER A 168 5.80 17.60 12.95
N PHE A 169 4.76 16.89 13.41
CA PHE A 169 3.86 17.38 14.45
C PHE A 169 4.57 17.45 15.81
N ASP A 170 5.43 16.47 16.10
CA ASP A 170 6.34 16.50 17.24
C ASP A 170 7.77 16.76 16.75
N ILE A 171 8.26 17.98 17.01
CA ILE A 171 9.60 18.46 16.61
C ILE A 171 10.71 17.52 17.13
N ARG A 172 10.46 16.77 18.20
CA ARG A 172 11.44 15.88 18.84
C ARG A 172 11.22 14.41 18.54
N ASN A 173 10.01 14.00 18.14
CA ASN A 173 9.70 12.61 17.86
C ASN A 173 9.41 12.34 16.37
N ALA A 174 10.46 12.03 15.62
CA ALA A 174 10.35 11.66 14.20
C ALA A 174 9.73 10.27 13.95
N ASN A 175 9.54 9.46 15.01
CA ASN A 175 9.04 8.10 14.96
C ASN A 175 7.91 7.93 15.99
N PRO A 176 6.70 8.43 15.68
CA PRO A 176 5.57 8.33 16.61
C PRO A 176 5.21 6.87 16.88
N THR A 177 4.83 6.59 18.13
CA THR A 177 4.08 5.40 18.52
C THR A 177 2.71 5.38 17.85
N CYS A 178 2.01 4.24 17.91
CA CYS A 178 0.66 4.12 17.33
C CYS A 178 -0.31 5.15 17.91
N ALA A 179 -0.27 5.39 19.24
CA ALA A 179 -1.12 6.37 19.91
C ALA A 179 -0.78 7.82 19.49
N GLU A 180 0.50 8.17 19.38
CA GLU A 180 0.94 9.48 18.92
C GLU A 180 0.57 9.72 17.45
N PHE A 181 0.68 8.68 16.62
CA PHE A 181 0.25 8.72 15.22
C PHE A 181 -1.26 9.00 15.13
N GLU A 182 -2.07 8.27 15.90
CA GLU A 182 -3.53 8.44 15.93
C GLU A 182 -3.92 9.85 16.37
N ASN A 183 -3.29 10.37 17.43
CA ASN A 183 -3.55 11.73 17.91
C ASN A 183 -3.15 12.80 16.88
N SER A 184 -1.99 12.62 16.23
CA SER A 184 -1.54 13.52 15.16
C SER A 184 -2.46 13.45 13.94
N PHE A 185 -2.93 12.26 13.57
CA PHE A 185 -3.89 12.04 12.50
C PHE A 185 -5.21 12.78 12.77
N LYS A 186 -5.80 12.59 13.96
CA LYS A 186 -7.05 13.26 14.36
C LYS A 186 -6.89 14.78 14.31
N THR A 187 -5.77 15.29 14.80
CA THR A 187 -5.48 16.73 14.81
C THR A 187 -5.34 17.30 13.39
N LEU A 188 -4.62 16.59 12.50
CA LEU A 188 -4.53 16.96 11.09
C LEU A 188 -5.91 16.95 10.42
N LEU A 189 -6.74 15.94 10.69
CA LEU A 189 -8.08 15.83 10.12
C LEU A 189 -8.98 17.00 10.53
N ILE A 190 -8.96 17.36 11.82
CA ILE A 190 -9.68 18.54 12.35
C ILE A 190 -9.21 19.82 11.65
N ASN A 191 -7.90 19.93 11.40
CA ASN A 191 -7.28 21.09 10.75
C ASN A 191 -7.27 20.99 9.21
N ASN A 192 -8.11 20.17 8.59
CA ASN A 192 -8.17 19.99 7.13
C ASN A 192 -6.78 19.69 6.50
N LEU A 193 -6.01 18.81 7.13
CA LEU A 193 -4.65 18.42 6.77
C LEU A 193 -3.67 19.59 6.65
N THR A 194 -3.95 20.69 7.35
CA THR A 194 -3.11 21.90 7.38
C THR A 194 -2.32 21.93 8.69
N LEU A 195 -1.00 21.99 8.59
CA LEU A 195 -0.12 22.24 9.74
C LEU A 195 0.10 23.76 9.88
N PRO A 196 0.23 24.32 11.10
CA PRO A 196 0.86 25.62 11.28
C PRO A 196 2.24 25.59 10.61
N ARG A 197 2.45 26.48 9.64
CA ARG A 197 3.59 26.45 8.73
C ARG A 197 4.92 26.45 9.50
N THR A 198 5.69 25.36 9.43
CA THR A 198 7.13 25.44 9.66
C THR A 198 7.79 26.03 8.41
N ILE A 199 8.58 27.09 8.60
CA ILE A 199 9.06 28.04 7.60
C ILE A 199 10.05 27.45 6.57
N GLU A 200 10.34 26.15 6.62
CA GLU A 200 11.25 25.48 5.67
C GLU A 200 10.59 24.26 5.02
N ASN A 201 9.91 24.43 3.90
CA ASN A 201 9.57 23.28 3.05
C ASN A 201 9.75 23.60 1.56
N ASN A 202 10.89 23.17 1.03
CA ASN A 202 11.23 23.17 -0.40
C ASN A 202 10.52 22.06 -1.20
N SER A 203 9.46 21.44 -0.67
CA SER A 203 8.54 20.63 -1.48
C SER A 203 7.56 21.57 -2.14
N GLU A 204 7.42 21.51 -3.47
CA GLU A 204 6.38 22.23 -4.21
C GLU A 204 5.05 22.10 -3.45
N ASN A 205 4.64 23.16 -2.76
CA ASN A 205 3.36 23.32 -2.07
C ASN A 205 2.23 23.48 -3.10
N LYS A 206 2.21 22.61 -4.10
CA LYS A 206 1.20 22.55 -5.14
C LYS A 206 0.13 21.61 -4.61
N VAL A 207 -0.89 22.20 -4.01
CA VAL A 207 -2.08 21.50 -3.54
C VAL A 207 -2.74 20.86 -4.77
N ASP A 208 -2.74 19.53 -4.82
CA ASP A 208 -3.21 18.76 -5.99
C ASP A 208 -4.76 18.76 -6.14
N GLY A 209 -5.47 19.34 -5.18
CA GLY A 209 -6.92 19.54 -5.18
C GLY A 209 -7.44 19.88 -3.78
N SER A 210 -8.74 20.17 -3.68
CA SER A 210 -9.43 20.22 -2.39
C SER A 210 -9.53 18.82 -1.78
N LEU A 211 -9.67 18.75 -0.45
CA LEU A 211 -10.03 17.49 0.21
C LEU A 211 -11.37 16.98 -0.33
N LEU A 212 -11.53 15.67 -0.39
CA LEU A 212 -12.78 15.03 -0.80
C LEU A 212 -13.91 15.27 0.21
N PHE A 213 -13.55 15.45 1.48
CA PHE A 213 -14.45 15.84 2.54
C PHE A 213 -13.68 16.56 3.65
N THR A 214 -14.39 17.37 4.43
CA THR A 214 -13.91 17.92 5.70
C THR A 214 -14.59 17.23 6.87
N LEU A 215 -13.98 17.27 8.05
CA LEU A 215 -14.63 16.77 9.26
C LEU A 215 -15.97 17.49 9.53
N LYS A 216 -16.03 18.80 9.23
CA LYS A 216 -17.26 19.59 9.31
C LYS A 216 -18.36 19.01 8.41
N GLU A 217 -18.05 18.74 7.15
CA GLU A 217 -19.02 18.12 6.22
C GLU A 217 -19.45 16.73 6.66
N PHE A 218 -18.53 15.95 7.25
CA PHE A 218 -18.86 14.63 7.77
C PHE A 218 -19.84 14.69 8.95
N ILE A 219 -19.60 15.61 9.90
CA ILE A 219 -20.46 15.81 11.08
C ILE A 219 -21.79 16.47 10.71
N CYS A 220 -21.79 17.42 9.76
CA CYS A 220 -22.98 18.17 9.38
C CYS A 220 -23.88 17.45 8.35
N ARG A 221 -23.55 16.21 7.94
CA ARG A 221 -24.48 15.41 7.13
C ARG A 221 -25.70 15.08 7.99
N PRO A 222 -26.92 15.54 7.63
CA PRO A 222 -28.11 15.13 8.34
C PRO A 222 -28.26 13.60 8.22
N GLU A 223 -28.46 12.95 9.36
CA GLU A 223 -28.79 11.53 9.44
C GLU A 223 -30.16 11.29 8.80
N ASN A 224 -30.19 11.10 7.48
CA ASN A 224 -31.21 10.23 6.89
C ASN A 224 -30.71 8.79 6.97
N ARG A 225 -30.56 8.30 8.20
CA ARG A 225 -30.46 6.88 8.48
C ARG A 225 -31.61 6.54 9.39
N ASP A 226 -32.55 5.79 8.83
CA ASP A 226 -33.62 5.14 9.55
C ASP A 226 -33.07 4.48 10.82
N ASN A 227 -33.77 4.76 11.91
CA ASN A 227 -33.56 4.21 13.23
C ASN A 227 -33.48 2.69 13.18
N ASN A 228 -32.43 2.11 13.78
CA ASN A 228 -32.61 1.11 14.81
C ASN A 228 -31.32 0.92 15.63
N SER A 229 -31.34 1.54 16.81
CA SER A 229 -30.84 0.99 18.09
C SER A 229 -29.66 0.01 18.06
N TRP A 230 -28.49 0.45 18.55
CA TRP A 230 -28.00 -0.14 19.80
C TRP A 230 -27.01 0.79 20.52
N SER A 231 -27.37 1.13 21.75
CA SER A 231 -26.53 1.82 22.72
C SER A 231 -25.92 0.80 23.67
N LYS A 232 -24.64 1.01 24.00
CA LYS A 232 -23.94 0.63 25.24
C LYS A 232 -23.73 -0.86 25.53
N ASN A 233 -22.48 -1.31 25.42
CA ASN A 233 -21.59 -1.40 26.59
C ASN A 233 -20.16 -1.70 26.14
N ALA A 234 -19.26 -0.76 26.41
CA ALA A 234 -17.84 -0.89 26.21
C ALA A 234 -17.23 -1.69 27.37
N HIS A 235 -16.56 -2.79 27.06
CA HIS A 235 -15.40 -3.25 27.80
C HIS A 235 -14.40 -3.81 26.78
N MET A 236 -13.43 -2.97 26.41
CA MET A 236 -12.25 -3.36 25.66
C MET A 236 -11.37 -4.24 26.55
N LEU A 237 -11.02 -5.42 26.07
CA LEU A 237 -9.81 -6.12 26.49
C LEU A 237 -8.75 -5.81 25.43
N ASP A 238 -7.81 -4.93 25.78
CA ASP A 238 -6.55 -4.79 25.06
C ASP A 238 -5.81 -6.13 25.16
N PHE A 239 -5.65 -6.80 24.02
CA PHE A 239 -4.67 -7.87 23.87
C PHE A 239 -3.69 -7.47 22.79
N GLU A 240 -2.67 -6.71 23.19
CA GLU A 240 -1.37 -6.78 22.54
C GLU A 240 -0.85 -8.21 22.71
N THR A 241 -0.53 -8.89 21.62
CA THR A 241 0.36 -10.05 21.70
C THR A 241 1.28 -10.06 20.50
N GLU A 242 2.54 -9.71 20.75
CA GLU A 242 3.66 -10.11 19.92
C GLU A 242 3.61 -11.62 19.72
N THR A 243 3.42 -12.09 18.49
CA THR A 243 3.78 -13.45 18.15
C THR A 243 4.39 -13.50 16.76
N THR A 244 5.63 -13.96 16.73
CA THR A 244 6.43 -14.27 15.55
C THR A 244 5.80 -15.46 14.83
N PHE A 245 5.05 -15.22 13.75
CA PHE A 245 4.49 -16.30 12.95
C PHE A 245 5.39 -16.56 11.74
N LEU A 246 5.99 -17.76 11.71
CA LEU A 246 6.87 -18.25 10.67
C LEU A 246 6.13 -18.39 9.33
N GLU A 247 6.82 -17.95 8.28
CA GLU A 247 6.43 -17.99 6.87
C GLU A 247 6.37 -19.45 6.37
N GLU A 248 5.17 -20.05 6.32
CA GLU A 248 4.94 -21.25 5.49
C GLU A 248 3.57 -21.18 4.78
N PRO A 249 3.41 -21.85 3.62
CA PRO A 249 2.22 -21.75 2.78
C PRO A 249 0.98 -22.25 3.54
N TYR A 250 -0.12 -21.49 3.44
CA TYR A 250 -1.39 -21.66 4.17
C TYR A 250 -1.90 -23.12 4.22
N ASN A 251 -1.48 -23.88 5.22
CA ASN A 251 -2.09 -25.16 5.57
C ASN A 251 -3.18 -24.90 6.63
N TYR A 252 -4.44 -24.94 6.22
CA TYR A 252 -5.60 -24.75 7.12
C TYR A 252 -5.53 -25.64 8.37
N ARG A 253 -4.95 -26.84 8.25
CA ARG A 253 -4.82 -27.77 9.38
C ARG A 253 -3.81 -27.28 10.43
N ASN A 254 -2.70 -26.66 10.01
CA ASN A 254 -1.73 -26.08 10.95
C ASN A 254 -2.36 -24.93 11.73
N ILE A 255 -3.13 -24.07 11.06
CA ILE A 255 -3.85 -22.96 11.70
C ILE A 255 -4.88 -23.50 12.70
N CYS A 256 -5.66 -24.51 12.31
CA CYS A 256 -6.63 -25.14 13.21
C CYS A 256 -5.96 -25.77 14.43
N ASN A 257 -4.78 -26.38 14.29
CA ASN A 257 -4.02 -26.91 15.43
C ASN A 257 -3.58 -25.79 16.40
N ILE A 258 -3.15 -24.64 15.88
CA ILE A 258 -2.80 -23.47 16.71
C ILE A 258 -4.04 -22.92 17.43
N ILE A 259 -5.17 -22.79 16.73
CA ILE A 259 -6.44 -22.35 17.32
C ILE A 259 -6.87 -23.29 18.46
N ALA A 260 -6.88 -24.60 18.20
CA ALA A 260 -7.20 -25.61 19.21
C ALA A 260 -6.28 -25.48 20.44
N THR A 261 -4.97 -25.33 20.23
CA THR A 261 -3.99 -25.14 21.31
C THR A 261 -4.29 -23.88 22.14
N LYS A 262 -4.57 -22.74 21.49
CA LYS A 262 -4.88 -21.49 22.18
C LYS A 262 -6.17 -21.58 23.00
N ILE A 263 -7.21 -22.19 22.45
CA ILE A 263 -8.49 -22.39 23.16
C ILE A 263 -8.30 -23.31 24.36
N LEU A 264 -7.56 -24.42 24.22
CA LEU A 264 -7.32 -25.37 25.31
C LEU A 264 -6.40 -24.83 26.41
N ASN A 265 -5.57 -23.83 26.10
CA ASN A 265 -4.74 -23.14 27.08
C ASN A 265 -5.46 -21.96 27.78
N ASN A 266 -6.70 -21.64 27.38
CA ASN A 266 -7.48 -20.59 28.02
C ASN A 266 -7.82 -20.97 29.46
N LEU A 267 -7.62 -20.05 30.42
CA LEU A 267 -7.86 -20.26 31.85
C LEU A 267 -9.27 -20.80 32.17
N HIS A 268 -10.27 -20.45 31.37
CA HIS A 268 -11.66 -20.88 31.56
C HIS A 268 -12.01 -22.23 30.92
N ILE A 269 -11.11 -22.81 30.10
CA ILE A 269 -11.38 -24.04 29.32
C ILE A 269 -10.33 -25.13 29.61
N LYS A 270 -9.21 -24.76 30.24
CA LYS A 270 -8.09 -25.63 30.59
C LYS A 270 -8.60 -26.87 31.34
N GLU A 271 -8.02 -28.03 31.03
CA GLU A 271 -8.32 -29.32 31.68
C GLU A 271 -9.73 -29.88 31.41
N CYS A 272 -10.48 -29.34 30.44
CA CYS A 272 -11.77 -29.91 30.04
C CYS A 272 -11.61 -30.95 28.92
N ASP A 273 -11.71 -32.24 29.26
CA ASP A 273 -11.62 -33.36 28.30
C ASP A 273 -12.70 -33.30 27.21
N LYS A 274 -13.90 -32.83 27.54
CA LYS A 274 -14.96 -32.68 26.54
C LYS A 274 -14.59 -31.62 25.49
N CYS A 275 -14.04 -30.48 25.91
CA CYS A 275 -13.58 -29.44 24.97
C CYS A 275 -12.40 -29.93 24.14
N LYS A 276 -11.48 -30.69 24.75
CA LYS A 276 -10.36 -31.33 24.05
C LYS A 276 -10.86 -32.27 22.95
N ASN A 277 -11.81 -33.16 23.26
CA ASN A 277 -12.35 -34.11 22.29
C ASN A 277 -13.19 -33.46 21.18
N LEU A 278 -13.76 -32.27 21.42
CA LEU A 278 -14.47 -31.51 20.39
C LEU A 278 -13.50 -30.84 19.40
N LEU A 279 -12.40 -30.28 19.92
CA LEU A 279 -11.43 -29.51 19.12
C LEU A 279 -10.33 -30.37 18.48
N THR A 280 -10.08 -31.58 19.00
CA THR A 280 -9.00 -32.46 18.56
C THR A 280 -9.48 -33.86 18.20
N ASP A 281 -8.77 -34.51 17.29
CA ASP A 281 -8.98 -35.90 16.91
C ASP A 281 -8.32 -36.81 17.96
N THR A 282 -9.13 -37.53 18.73
CA THR A 282 -8.69 -38.39 19.83
C THR A 282 -8.01 -39.68 19.36
N SER A 283 -7.98 -39.95 18.05
CA SER A 283 -7.39 -41.18 17.49
C SER A 283 -5.88 -41.11 17.26
N LYS A 284 -5.25 -39.94 17.45
CA LYS A 284 -3.83 -39.71 17.15
C LYS A 284 -3.07 -39.18 18.37
N SER A 285 -1.81 -39.58 18.51
CA SER A 285 -0.92 -39.17 19.63
C SER A 285 -0.49 -37.70 19.57
N GLU A 286 -0.50 -37.10 18.37
CA GLU A 286 -0.21 -35.69 18.15
C GLU A 286 -1.48 -34.84 18.16
N LEU A 287 -1.38 -33.58 18.62
CA LEU A 287 -2.51 -32.66 18.67
C LEU A 287 -2.98 -32.27 17.26
N ILE A 288 -3.98 -32.99 16.77
CA ILE A 288 -4.55 -32.81 15.44
C ILE A 288 -5.97 -32.28 15.60
N SER A 289 -6.26 -31.16 14.95
CA SER A 289 -7.58 -30.52 14.94
C SER A 289 -8.67 -31.43 14.38
N SER A 290 -9.86 -31.38 15.00
CA SER A 290 -11.03 -32.15 14.55
C SER A 290 -11.50 -31.69 13.16
N ASN A 291 -12.15 -32.59 12.42
CA ASN A 291 -12.69 -32.24 11.10
C ASN A 291 -13.78 -31.16 11.20
N ASN A 292 -14.56 -31.13 12.29
CA ASN A 292 -15.54 -30.08 12.52
C ASN A 292 -14.88 -28.70 12.64
N LEU A 293 -13.75 -28.60 13.35
CA LEU A 293 -12.99 -27.36 13.45
C LEU A 293 -12.44 -26.93 12.08
N LEU A 294 -11.95 -27.88 11.28
CA LEU A 294 -11.43 -27.60 9.95
C LEU A 294 -12.50 -27.09 8.98
N GLU A 295 -13.67 -27.72 8.94
CA GLU A 295 -14.79 -27.25 8.10
C GLU A 295 -15.31 -25.89 8.58
N THR A 296 -15.46 -25.72 9.91
CA THR A 296 -15.81 -24.42 10.51
C THR A 296 -14.82 -23.32 10.11
N PHE A 297 -13.52 -23.62 10.08
CA PHE A 297 -12.50 -22.66 9.65
C PHE A 297 -12.66 -22.28 8.17
N LYS A 298 -12.93 -23.25 7.29
CA LYS A 298 -13.12 -23.00 5.85
C LYS A 298 -14.35 -22.13 5.60
N ASP A 299 -15.45 -22.46 6.26
CA ASP A 299 -16.71 -21.69 6.14
C ASP A 299 -16.50 -20.25 6.61
N ALA A 300 -15.81 -20.06 7.75
CA ALA A 300 -15.43 -18.75 8.23
C ALA A 300 -14.52 -17.99 7.23
N ASP A 301 -13.50 -18.62 6.67
CA ASP A 301 -12.60 -17.98 5.69
C ASP A 301 -13.36 -17.47 4.46
N ILE A 302 -14.41 -18.20 4.02
CA ILE A 302 -15.29 -17.79 2.92
C ILE A 302 -16.14 -16.57 3.33
N THR A 303 -16.88 -16.66 4.43
CA THR A 303 -17.74 -15.57 4.92
C THR A 303 -16.93 -14.29 5.17
N LEU A 304 -15.80 -14.40 5.86
CA LEU A 304 -14.94 -13.26 6.15
C LEU A 304 -14.38 -12.64 4.87
N THR A 305 -14.05 -13.44 3.85
CA THR A 305 -13.58 -12.91 2.56
C THR A 305 -14.63 -12.11 1.81
N GLN A 306 -15.90 -12.52 1.90
CA GLN A 306 -16.98 -11.77 1.29
C GLN A 306 -17.21 -10.42 2.00
N ARG A 307 -17.08 -10.40 3.33
CA ARG A 307 -17.37 -9.20 4.13
C ARG A 307 -16.20 -8.24 4.31
N MET A 308 -14.96 -8.71 4.27
CA MET A 308 -13.79 -7.91 4.63
C MET A 308 -13.69 -6.61 3.83
N SER A 309 -14.02 -6.64 2.54
CA SER A 309 -14.00 -5.44 1.68
C SER A 309 -14.98 -4.36 2.13
N ASP A 310 -16.08 -4.76 2.77
CA ASP A 310 -17.14 -3.84 3.23
C ASP A 310 -16.85 -3.24 4.60
N VAL A 311 -15.96 -3.86 5.39
CA VAL A 311 -15.70 -3.47 6.78
C VAL A 311 -14.26 -3.04 7.06
N CYS A 312 -13.32 -3.26 6.14
CA CYS A 312 -11.89 -3.00 6.37
C CYS A 312 -11.54 -1.54 6.70
N TYR A 313 -12.42 -0.59 6.38
CA TYR A 313 -12.25 0.83 6.62
C TYR A 313 -12.92 1.33 7.92
N SER A 314 -13.62 0.46 8.66
CA SER A 314 -14.39 0.81 9.85
C SER A 314 -13.54 0.75 11.13
N HIS A 315 -13.89 1.56 12.14
CA HIS A 315 -13.13 1.66 13.40
C HIS A 315 -13.25 0.43 14.33
N HIS A 316 -14.00 -0.61 13.95
CA HIS A 316 -14.21 -1.83 14.75
C HIS A 316 -14.31 -3.10 13.89
N THR A 317 -13.45 -3.22 12.87
CA THR A 317 -13.49 -4.32 11.88
C THR A 317 -13.57 -5.71 12.51
N ALA A 318 -12.76 -6.01 13.52
CA ALA A 318 -12.78 -7.30 14.20
C ALA A 318 -14.16 -7.61 14.80
N LEU A 319 -14.73 -6.68 15.57
CA LEU A 319 -16.04 -6.85 16.19
C LEU A 319 -17.15 -7.03 15.16
N MET A 320 -17.10 -6.28 14.05
CA MET A 320 -18.09 -6.42 12.96
C MET A 320 -18.01 -7.81 12.32
N LEU A 321 -16.80 -8.32 12.08
CA LEU A 321 -16.58 -9.66 11.54
C LEU A 321 -16.98 -10.77 12.53
N GLU A 322 -16.68 -10.59 13.81
CA GLU A 322 -17.10 -11.54 14.87
C GLU A 322 -18.62 -11.61 14.95
N THR A 323 -19.30 -10.46 14.90
CA THR A 323 -20.77 -10.38 14.90
C THR A 323 -21.35 -11.12 13.70
N GLU A 324 -20.76 -10.94 12.51
CA GLU A 324 -21.22 -11.66 11.32
C GLU A 324 -21.08 -13.18 11.49
N LEU A 325 -19.91 -13.66 11.93
CA LEU A 325 -19.72 -15.10 12.17
C LEU A 325 -20.67 -15.64 13.23
N TYR A 326 -20.97 -14.85 14.26
CA TYR A 326 -21.94 -15.22 15.29
C TYR A 326 -23.35 -15.42 14.74
N MET A 327 -23.73 -14.63 13.73
CA MET A 327 -25.07 -14.67 13.15
C MET A 327 -25.21 -15.74 12.06
N GLU A 328 -24.14 -15.99 11.29
CA GLU A 328 -24.19 -16.88 10.12
C GLU A 328 -23.73 -18.33 10.39
N MET A 329 -22.85 -18.56 11.38
CA MET A 329 -22.23 -19.87 11.55
C MET A 329 -23.01 -20.86 12.43
N ASP A 330 -23.10 -22.11 11.98
CA ASP A 330 -23.62 -23.20 12.81
C ASP A 330 -22.55 -23.78 13.75
N LEU A 331 -22.51 -23.27 14.97
CA LEU A 331 -21.62 -23.73 16.03
C LEU A 331 -22.30 -24.71 17.02
N ARG A 332 -23.29 -25.50 16.58
CA ARG A 332 -23.98 -26.46 17.46
C ARG A 332 -23.07 -27.60 17.95
N TRP A 333 -22.01 -27.93 17.21
CA TRP A 333 -21.06 -28.97 17.57
C TRP A 333 -20.22 -28.62 18.82
N LEU A 334 -20.09 -27.33 19.16
CA LEU A 334 -19.45 -26.84 20.39
C LEU A 334 -20.36 -26.99 21.62
N ASN A 335 -20.73 -28.23 21.97
CA ASN A 335 -21.77 -28.54 22.96
C ASN A 335 -21.26 -28.94 24.35
N CYS A 336 -20.14 -28.36 24.81
CA CYS A 336 -19.67 -28.56 26.18
C CYS A 336 -20.63 -27.92 27.19
N GLN A 337 -21.12 -28.67 28.17
CA GLN A 337 -22.14 -28.17 29.12
C GLN A 337 -21.59 -27.04 30.01
N GLN A 338 -20.31 -27.09 30.35
CA GLN A 338 -19.66 -26.09 31.22
C GLN A 338 -19.12 -24.89 30.43
N HIS A 339 -18.68 -25.10 29.19
CA HIS A 339 -17.90 -24.09 28.43
C HIS A 339 -18.58 -23.65 27.13
N LYS A 340 -19.86 -23.92 26.92
CA LYS A 340 -20.56 -23.66 25.64
C LYS A 340 -20.38 -22.23 25.11
N VAL A 341 -20.54 -21.24 25.99
CA VAL A 341 -20.40 -19.81 25.65
C VAL A 341 -18.94 -19.43 25.41
N PRO A 342 -18.01 -19.61 26.38
CA PRO A 342 -16.62 -19.19 26.19
C PRO A 342 -15.91 -19.93 25.05
N LEU A 343 -16.32 -21.17 24.74
CA LEU A 343 -15.77 -21.94 23.63
C LEU A 343 -16.13 -21.34 22.27
N LYS A 344 -17.37 -20.83 22.13
CA LYS A 344 -17.83 -20.15 20.91
C LYS A 344 -17.14 -18.80 20.75
N GLU A 345 -17.06 -18.03 21.84
CA GLU A 345 -16.39 -16.72 21.86
C GLU A 345 -14.93 -16.85 21.47
N CYS A 346 -14.20 -17.74 22.14
CA CYS A 346 -12.79 -17.97 21.82
C CYS A 346 -12.60 -18.44 20.37
N LEU A 347 -13.45 -19.35 19.87
CA LEU A 347 -13.32 -19.83 18.50
C LEU A 347 -13.53 -18.70 17.49
N ILE A 348 -14.63 -17.96 17.59
CA ILE A 348 -14.94 -16.87 16.66
C ILE A 348 -13.84 -15.79 16.70
N SER A 349 -13.40 -15.38 17.89
CA SER A 349 -12.34 -14.38 18.00
C SER A 349 -11.02 -14.83 17.38
N TYR A 350 -10.62 -16.10 17.58
CA TYR A 350 -9.41 -16.60 16.94
C TYR A 350 -9.56 -16.74 15.42
N LEU A 351 -10.73 -17.16 14.91
CA LEU A 351 -10.99 -17.22 13.47
C LEU A 351 -10.84 -15.84 12.82
N VAL A 352 -11.46 -14.81 13.41
CA VAL A 352 -11.37 -13.43 12.92
C VAL A 352 -9.95 -12.89 13.01
N LEU A 353 -9.27 -13.10 14.14
CA LEU A 353 -7.88 -12.64 14.34
C LEU A 353 -6.94 -13.24 13.28
N PHE A 354 -7.01 -14.55 13.05
CA PHE A 354 -6.19 -15.22 12.04
C PHE A 354 -6.50 -14.72 10.64
N TYR A 355 -7.78 -14.48 10.34
CA TYR A 355 -8.20 -13.96 9.05
C TYR A 355 -7.68 -12.54 8.80
N ILE A 356 -7.85 -11.62 9.76
CA ILE A 356 -7.37 -10.24 9.66
C ILE A 356 -5.85 -10.23 9.46
N TYR A 357 -5.11 -11.03 10.22
CA TYR A 357 -3.67 -11.15 10.08
C TYR A 357 -3.27 -11.63 8.66
N LYS A 358 -3.90 -12.71 8.18
CA LYS A 358 -3.74 -13.22 6.81
C LYS A 358 -4.03 -12.16 5.75
N TRP A 359 -5.12 -11.42 5.91
CA TRP A 359 -5.52 -10.37 4.98
C TRP A 359 -4.52 -9.21 4.96
N CYS A 360 -4.11 -8.72 6.13
CA CYS A 360 -3.11 -7.65 6.26
C CYS A 360 -1.77 -8.05 5.64
N ASN A 361 -1.29 -9.28 5.87
CA ASN A 361 -0.07 -9.77 5.25
C ASN A 361 -0.18 -9.81 3.71
N ARG A 362 -1.30 -10.30 3.17
CA ARG A 362 -1.53 -10.28 1.72
C ARG A 362 -1.50 -8.87 1.14
N ILE A 363 -2.11 -7.90 1.82
CA ILE A 363 -2.08 -6.49 1.42
C ILE A 363 -0.64 -5.93 1.47
N ASN A 364 0.11 -6.28 2.52
CA ASN A 364 1.52 -5.88 2.65
C ASN A 364 2.42 -6.50 1.57
N ASP A 365 2.17 -7.74 1.17
CA ASP A 365 2.89 -8.42 0.09
C ASP A 365 2.60 -7.76 -1.27
N ILE A 366 1.34 -7.41 -1.53
CA ILE A 366 0.94 -6.62 -2.70
C ILE A 366 1.66 -5.27 -2.72
N PHE A 367 1.71 -4.57 -1.58
CA PHE A 367 2.43 -3.29 -1.49
C PHE A 367 3.95 -3.43 -1.59
N SER A 368 4.50 -4.57 -1.19
CA SER A 368 5.94 -4.87 -1.28
C SER A 368 6.37 -5.42 -2.64
N GLY A 369 5.41 -5.70 -3.53
CA GLY A 369 5.67 -6.27 -4.85
C GLY A 369 6.10 -7.73 -4.83
N LYS A 370 5.83 -8.45 -3.74
CA LYS A 370 5.98 -9.91 -3.65
C LYS A 370 4.67 -10.53 -4.17
N GLU A 371 4.50 -10.65 -5.50
CA GLU A 371 3.36 -11.39 -6.03
C GLU A 371 3.51 -12.89 -5.70
N TYR A 372 2.55 -13.44 -4.97
CA TYR A 372 2.31 -14.88 -4.93
C TYR A 372 1.60 -15.26 -6.24
N ASP A 373 2.23 -16.15 -7.01
CA ASP A 373 1.65 -16.76 -8.20
C ASP A 373 0.45 -17.62 -7.75
N ASP A 374 -0.77 -17.14 -7.98
CA ASP A 374 -2.03 -17.82 -7.62
C ASP A 374 -2.37 -18.96 -8.61
N SER A 375 -1.35 -19.55 -9.26
CA SER A 375 -1.51 -20.54 -10.32
C SER A 375 -1.87 -21.96 -9.85
N ASN A 376 -2.13 -22.18 -8.56
CA ASN A 376 -2.45 -23.50 -8.00
C ASN A 376 -3.79 -23.53 -7.26
N ARG A 377 -4.86 -23.07 -7.91
CA ARG A 377 -6.24 -23.48 -7.59
C ARG A 377 -6.89 -24.11 -8.82
N THR A 378 -6.69 -25.42 -8.95
CA THR A 378 -7.66 -26.35 -9.55
C THR A 378 -8.16 -27.27 -8.47
#